data_AF-E8T203-F1
#
_entry.id   AF-E8T203-F1
#
_cell.length_a   1.000
_cell.length_b   1.000
_cell.length_c   1.000
_cell.angle_alpha   90.00
_cell.angle_beta   90.00
_cell.angle_gamma   90.00
#
_symmetry.space_group_name_H-M   'P 1'
#
loop_
_entity.id
_entity.type
_entity.pdbx_description
1 polymer ?
#
loop_
_entity_poly.entity_id
_entity_poly.type
_entity_poly.pdbx_seq_one_letter_code
_entity_poly.pdbx_strand_id
1 'polypeptide(L)'
;MRKLLNLTLAALAALTVPAFAAPYGGCPVFNQGAQYYRSALSPQEVKDLLHMREEEKLARDVYLTLSSVYPIPVFRNIARAEQRHMDAVGTLLKRYGIKDPVAETGDRVGVFKDLELQKLYTELVNRGKRSLIDALKVGATVEDLDIKDLEEALSRTNRPDIKFVYSNLMKGSRNHMRAFVRTLRRFGSDYSPHYISRAEFNRILSTPHEVGPARTGLRRVELRGEVLAVYKRSGLGRTSVKWWVVELQTPQGRFSVFVSPSWLHPRLSLSPGDTVELEAFSPPYFGSSRFVACKLKNLTSGAVYDFSSWRKVCGRL
;
A
#
# COMPACT_ATOMS: atom_id res chain seq x y z
N MET A 1 25.54 82.43 17.97
CA MET A 1 26.63 82.62 18.97
C MET A 1 27.31 81.28 19.17
N ARG A 2 28.57 81.15 18.70
CA ARG A 2 29.77 80.84 19.50
C ARG A 2 29.67 79.49 20.25
N LYS A 3 30.61 78.55 20.16
CA LYS A 3 31.99 78.52 19.64
C LYS A 3 32.54 77.09 19.84
N LEU A 4 33.38 76.62 18.90
CA LEU A 4 34.64 75.86 19.09
C LEU A 4 34.55 74.38 19.55
N LEU A 5 35.46 73.44 19.20
CA LEU A 5 36.87 73.55 18.80
C LEU A 5 37.35 72.27 18.04
N ASN A 6 38.39 72.46 17.22
CA ASN A 6 39.11 71.53 16.33
C ASN A 6 39.93 70.42 17.03
N LEU A 7 40.38 69.41 16.25
CA LEU A 7 41.79 68.92 16.11
C LEU A 7 41.82 67.67 15.18
N THR A 8 42.20 67.80 13.91
CA THR A 8 43.52 67.51 13.26
C THR A 8 43.96 66.04 13.12
N LEU A 9 44.10 65.65 11.84
CA LEU A 9 45.00 64.69 11.17
C LEU A 9 45.87 63.72 11.99
N ALA A 10 45.81 62.44 11.58
CA ALA A 10 47.02 61.64 11.35
C ALA A 10 46.78 60.68 10.17
N ALA A 11 47.61 60.81 9.14
CA ALA A 11 47.70 59.88 8.02
C ALA A 11 48.66 58.74 8.37
N LEU A 12 48.28 57.49 8.10
CA LEU A 12 49.24 56.41 7.89
C LEU A 12 48.74 55.50 6.76
N ALA A 13 49.51 55.50 5.67
CA ALA A 13 49.40 54.56 4.57
C ALA A 13 49.80 53.16 5.05
N ALA A 14 48.96 52.17 4.77
CA ALA A 14 49.33 50.76 4.87
C ALA A 14 49.06 50.07 3.53
N LEU A 15 50.09 49.38 3.08
CA LEU A 15 50.26 48.77 1.78
C LEU A 15 49.27 47.64 1.51
N THR A 16 48.98 47.50 0.22
CA THR A 16 48.21 46.44 -0.42
C THR A 16 48.85 45.06 -0.27
N VAL A 17 48.07 44.09 0.18
CA VAL A 17 48.19 42.69 -0.26
C VAL A 17 46.78 42.19 -0.59
N PRO A 18 46.47 41.83 -1.84
CA PRO A 18 45.19 41.20 -2.14
C PRO A 18 45.24 39.76 -1.62
N ALA A 19 44.44 39.47 -0.59
CA ALA A 19 44.12 38.10 -0.22
C ALA A 19 43.27 37.48 -1.34
N PHE A 20 43.89 36.60 -2.12
CA PHE A 20 43.18 35.64 -2.96
C PHE A 20 42.41 34.67 -2.05
N ALA A 21 41.17 35.03 -1.71
CA ALA A 21 40.21 34.06 -1.21
C ALA A 21 39.64 33.31 -2.41
N ALA A 22 40.08 32.06 -2.59
CA ALA A 22 39.44 31.14 -3.51
C ALA A 22 37.95 31.00 -3.15
N PRO A 23 37.02 31.05 -4.13
CA PRO A 23 35.65 30.69 -3.86
C PRO A 23 35.62 29.18 -3.67
N TYR A 24 35.55 28.72 -2.42
CA TYR A 24 35.05 27.38 -2.14
C TYR A 24 33.60 27.37 -2.61
N GLY A 25 33.42 26.95 -3.87
CA GLY A 25 32.13 26.60 -4.45
C GLY A 25 31.55 25.45 -3.64
N GLY A 26 30.78 25.81 -2.62
CA GLY A 26 29.81 24.89 -2.02
C GLY A 26 28.86 24.48 -3.13
N CYS A 27 29.02 23.26 -3.63
CA CYS A 27 28.02 22.63 -4.47
C CYS A 27 26.70 22.65 -3.69
N PRO A 28 25.61 23.24 -4.22
CA PRO A 28 24.31 23.04 -3.64
C PRO A 28 23.97 21.56 -3.85
N VAL A 29 24.18 20.76 -2.81
CA VAL A 29 23.62 19.41 -2.74
C VAL A 29 22.12 19.62 -2.82
N PHE A 30 21.57 19.35 -4.01
CA PHE A 30 20.14 19.26 -4.25
C PHE A 30 19.57 18.24 -3.28
N ASN A 31 19.09 18.72 -2.14
CA ASN A 31 18.30 17.96 -1.18
C ASN A 31 16.86 17.83 -1.71
N GLN A 32 16.72 17.34 -2.94
CA GLN A 32 15.44 17.05 -3.60
C GLN A 32 15.23 15.54 -3.80
N GLY A 33 15.87 14.71 -2.98
CA GLY A 33 15.78 13.24 -3.04
C GLY A 33 14.71 12.60 -2.15
N ALA A 34 14.12 13.33 -1.20
CA ALA A 34 13.14 12.78 -0.25
C ALA A 34 11.68 13.23 -0.49
N GLN A 35 11.43 13.98 -1.57
CA GLN A 35 10.15 14.64 -1.81
C GLN A 35 9.46 14.20 -3.12
N TYR A 36 9.87 13.07 -3.70
CA TYR A 36 9.22 12.48 -4.86
C TYR A 36 7.86 11.85 -4.45
N TYR A 37 6.86 12.74 -4.32
CA TYR A 37 5.42 12.55 -4.25
C TYR A 37 4.83 11.78 -3.05
N ARG A 38 5.00 12.33 -1.85
CA ARG A 38 3.86 12.41 -0.91
C ARG A 38 3.04 13.64 -1.26
N SER A 39 2.38 13.68 -2.43
CA SER A 39 1.37 14.73 -2.60
C SER A 39 0.29 14.48 -1.56
N ALA A 40 -0.06 15.52 -0.81
CA ALA A 40 -1.04 15.44 0.26
C ALA A 40 -2.34 14.83 -0.29
N LEU A 41 -2.98 13.98 0.52
CA LEU A 41 -4.32 13.50 0.20
C LEU A 41 -5.31 14.65 0.26
N SER A 42 -6.37 14.57 -0.54
CA SER A 42 -7.50 15.46 -0.34
C SER A 42 -8.17 15.17 1.02
N PRO A 43 -8.88 16.14 1.63
CA PRO A 43 -9.66 15.87 2.85
C PRO A 43 -10.65 14.71 2.68
N GLN A 44 -11.23 14.56 1.49
CA GLN A 44 -12.15 13.46 1.19
C GLN A 44 -11.43 12.11 1.14
N GLU A 45 -10.24 12.03 0.55
CA GLU A 45 -9.44 10.79 0.53
C GLU A 45 -9.02 10.36 1.94
N VAL A 46 -8.69 11.31 2.81
CA VAL A 46 -8.41 11.03 4.23
C VAL A 46 -9.65 10.47 4.92
N LYS A 47 -10.82 11.11 4.72
CA LYS A 47 -12.09 10.68 5.30
C LYS A 47 -12.45 9.26 4.83
N ASP A 48 -12.37 9.01 3.52
CA ASP A 48 -12.68 7.70 2.94
C ASP A 48 -11.73 6.61 3.47
N LEU A 49 -10.42 6.88 3.62
CA LEU A 49 -9.48 5.90 4.17
C LEU A 49 -9.74 5.58 5.65
N LEU A 50 -10.12 6.59 6.44
CA LEU A 50 -10.47 6.40 7.85
C LEU A 50 -11.76 5.57 7.99
N HIS A 51 -12.76 5.88 7.17
CA HIS A 51 -14.03 5.16 7.13
C HIS A 51 -13.83 3.70 6.71
N MET A 52 -13.19 3.46 5.57
CA MET A 52 -12.88 2.11 5.07
C MET A 52 -12.05 1.28 6.06
N ARG A 53 -11.17 1.91 6.83
CA ARG A 53 -10.39 1.22 7.87
C ARG A 53 -11.29 0.64 8.97
N GLU A 54 -12.29 1.40 9.41
CA GLU A 54 -13.22 0.96 10.45
C GLU A 54 -14.38 0.12 9.89
N GLU A 55 -14.76 0.29 8.63
CA GLU A 55 -15.77 -0.54 7.98
C GLU A 55 -15.30 -1.98 7.74
N GLU A 56 -14.06 -2.17 7.30
CA GLU A 56 -13.45 -3.51 7.20
C GLU A 56 -13.31 -4.15 8.60
N LYS A 57 -13.09 -3.33 9.64
CA LYS A 57 -13.13 -3.79 11.04
C LYS A 57 -14.54 -4.18 11.47
N LEU A 58 -15.56 -3.43 11.06
CA LEU A 58 -16.97 -3.76 11.31
C LEU A 58 -17.28 -5.14 10.75
N ALA A 59 -16.92 -5.39 9.49
CA ALA A 59 -17.11 -6.69 8.86
C ALA A 59 -16.40 -7.80 9.65
N ARG A 60 -15.10 -7.65 9.93
CA ARG A 60 -14.33 -8.61 10.72
C ARG A 60 -14.99 -8.91 12.06
N ASP A 61 -15.34 -7.88 12.83
CA ASP A 61 -15.81 -8.01 14.20
C ASP A 61 -17.22 -8.59 14.28
N VAL A 62 -18.11 -8.22 13.34
CA VAL A 62 -19.43 -8.85 13.20
C VAL A 62 -19.25 -10.34 12.92
N TYR A 63 -18.35 -10.72 12.01
CA TYR A 63 -18.14 -12.13 11.65
C TYR A 63 -17.47 -12.94 12.75
N LEU A 64 -16.49 -12.37 13.46
CA LEU A 64 -15.91 -13.00 14.65
C LEU A 64 -16.98 -13.27 15.72
N THR A 65 -17.84 -12.28 15.96
CA THR A 65 -18.91 -12.36 16.96
C THR A 65 -19.99 -13.36 16.55
N LEU A 66 -20.44 -13.35 15.31
CA LEU A 66 -21.44 -14.31 14.85
C LEU A 66 -20.86 -15.71 14.69
N SER A 67 -19.56 -15.85 14.42
CA SER A 67 -18.90 -17.17 14.40
C SER A 67 -18.83 -17.84 15.76
N SER A 68 -18.86 -17.08 16.87
CA SER A 68 -18.88 -17.67 18.22
C SER A 68 -20.29 -18.17 18.59
N VAL A 69 -21.33 -17.58 18.01
CA VAL A 69 -22.73 -17.99 18.18
C VAL A 69 -23.09 -19.13 17.24
N TYR A 70 -22.68 -19.03 15.97
CA TYR A 70 -22.94 -20.00 14.91
C TYR A 70 -21.61 -20.49 14.31
N PRO A 71 -21.06 -21.62 14.78
CA PRO A 71 -19.72 -22.07 14.44
C PRO A 71 -19.61 -22.72 13.05
N ILE A 72 -20.12 -22.06 12.01
CA ILE A 72 -20.02 -22.51 10.62
C ILE A 72 -18.83 -21.83 9.91
N PRO A 73 -18.18 -22.52 8.94
CA PRO A 73 -16.91 -22.04 8.39
C PRO A 73 -16.96 -20.67 7.70
N VAL A 74 -18.11 -20.25 7.16
CA VAL A 74 -18.23 -19.02 6.36
C VAL A 74 -17.80 -17.78 7.16
N PHE A 75 -18.29 -17.60 8.40
CA PHE A 75 -17.95 -16.45 9.22
C PHE A 75 -16.46 -16.38 9.55
N ARG A 76 -15.89 -17.47 10.09
CA ARG A 76 -14.47 -17.52 10.45
C ARG A 76 -13.55 -17.34 9.24
N ASN A 77 -13.92 -17.90 8.08
CA ASN A 77 -13.10 -17.80 6.89
C ASN A 77 -13.07 -16.37 6.34
N ILE A 78 -14.24 -15.71 6.31
CA ILE A 78 -14.39 -14.34 5.82
C ILE A 78 -13.79 -13.35 6.82
N ALA A 79 -13.98 -13.52 8.13
CA ALA A 79 -13.31 -12.69 9.15
C ALA A 79 -11.76 -12.65 8.97
N ARG A 80 -11.14 -13.76 8.55
CA ARG A 80 -9.71 -13.78 8.22
C ARG A 80 -9.38 -13.06 6.92
N ALA A 81 -10.31 -12.96 5.98
CA ALA A 81 -10.16 -12.13 4.79
C ALA A 81 -10.27 -10.64 5.16
N GLU A 82 -11.23 -10.25 6.00
CA GLU A 82 -11.38 -8.86 6.46
C GLU A 82 -10.20 -8.37 7.26
N GLN A 83 -9.52 -9.24 8.03
CA GLN A 83 -8.25 -8.86 8.62
C GLN A 83 -7.22 -8.41 7.57
N ARG A 84 -7.18 -9.06 6.40
CA ARG A 84 -6.25 -8.69 5.33
C ARG A 84 -6.67 -7.39 4.64
N HIS A 85 -7.97 -7.15 4.52
CA HIS A 85 -8.49 -5.88 4.00
C HIS A 85 -8.13 -4.73 4.95
N MET A 86 -8.41 -4.90 6.24
CA MET A 86 -7.98 -4.01 7.31
C MET A 86 -6.47 -3.71 7.19
N ASP A 87 -5.62 -4.73 7.12
CA ASP A 87 -4.16 -4.56 7.02
C ASP A 87 -3.74 -3.77 5.77
N ALA A 88 -4.44 -3.96 4.65
CA ALA A 88 -4.19 -3.24 3.41
C ALA A 88 -4.51 -1.74 3.56
N VAL A 89 -5.65 -1.38 4.15
CA VAL A 89 -6.00 0.02 4.43
C VAL A 89 -5.07 0.63 5.48
N GLY A 90 -4.73 -0.10 6.54
CA GLY A 90 -3.78 0.33 7.56
C GLY A 90 -2.39 0.65 6.98
N THR A 91 -1.98 -0.08 5.94
CA THR A 91 -0.75 0.22 5.19
C THR A 91 -0.81 1.57 4.48
N LEU A 92 -1.97 1.93 3.91
CA LEU A 92 -2.19 3.26 3.31
C LEU A 92 -2.17 4.36 4.37
N LEU A 93 -2.86 4.18 5.51
CA LEU A 93 -2.83 5.14 6.61
C LEU A 93 -1.40 5.43 7.07
N LYS A 94 -0.60 4.38 7.29
CA LYS A 94 0.82 4.51 7.65
C LYS A 94 1.64 5.20 6.57
N ARG A 95 1.40 4.90 5.29
CA ARG A 95 2.10 5.53 4.16
C ARG A 95 1.87 7.05 4.14
N TYR A 96 0.63 7.47 4.38
CA TYR A 96 0.22 8.87 4.34
C TYR A 96 0.35 9.61 5.68
N GLY A 97 0.80 8.93 6.74
CA GLY A 97 1.00 9.54 8.06
C GLY A 97 -0.31 9.88 8.77
N ILE A 98 -1.39 9.16 8.45
CA ILE A 98 -2.71 9.34 9.06
C ILE A 98 -2.78 8.49 10.34
N LYS A 99 -3.33 9.05 11.41
CA LYS A 99 -3.54 8.34 12.68
C LYS A 99 -4.56 7.21 12.47
N ASP A 100 -4.22 5.99 12.87
CA ASP A 100 -5.09 4.82 12.70
C ASP A 100 -6.15 4.74 13.81
N PRO A 101 -7.46 4.88 13.49
CA PRO A 101 -8.53 4.87 14.49
C PRO A 101 -8.64 3.52 15.21
N VAL A 102 -8.28 2.43 14.54
CA VAL A 102 -8.33 1.07 15.12
C VAL A 102 -7.20 0.86 16.13
N ALA A 103 -6.03 1.45 15.88
CA ALA A 103 -4.94 1.41 16.84
C ALA A 103 -5.28 2.21 18.12
N GLU A 104 -6.01 3.32 17.97
CA GLU A 104 -6.48 4.13 19.11
C GLU A 104 -7.47 3.37 20.01
N THR A 105 -8.28 2.47 19.46
CA THR A 105 -9.22 1.64 20.22
C THR A 105 -8.60 0.33 20.73
N GLY A 106 -7.32 0.09 20.45
CA GLY A 106 -6.58 -1.13 20.81
C GLY A 106 -7.04 -2.37 20.04
N ASP A 107 -7.65 -2.18 18.88
CA ASP A 107 -8.23 -3.24 18.04
C ASP A 107 -9.19 -4.19 18.78
N ARG A 108 -9.90 -3.66 19.80
CA ARG A 108 -10.87 -4.45 20.56
C ARG A 108 -12.10 -4.76 19.71
N VAL A 109 -12.54 -6.01 19.73
CA VAL A 109 -13.72 -6.47 18.98
C VAL A 109 -14.94 -5.68 19.40
N GLY A 110 -15.65 -5.10 18.42
CA GLY A 110 -16.89 -4.36 18.65
C GLY A 110 -16.71 -2.94 19.19
N VAL A 111 -15.48 -2.43 19.24
CA VAL A 111 -15.17 -1.05 19.67
C VAL A 111 -14.71 -0.21 18.48
N PHE A 112 -15.41 0.88 18.19
CA PHE A 112 -15.14 1.78 17.06
C PHE A 112 -14.97 3.22 17.54
N LYS A 113 -14.17 3.99 16.80
CA LYS A 113 -14.03 5.43 17.01
C LYS A 113 -15.15 6.19 16.30
N ASP A 114 -15.54 5.75 15.11
CA ASP A 114 -16.75 6.20 14.43
C ASP A 114 -18.01 5.70 15.16
N LEU A 115 -18.87 6.65 15.58
CA LEU A 115 -20.08 6.36 16.35
C LEU A 115 -21.19 5.73 15.50
N GLU A 116 -21.24 6.01 14.21
CA GLU A 116 -22.21 5.39 13.31
C GLU A 116 -21.85 3.92 13.07
N LEU A 117 -20.55 3.62 12.89
CA LEU A 117 -20.09 2.22 12.79
C LEU A 117 -20.24 1.47 14.12
N GLN A 118 -20.06 2.14 15.27
CA GLN A 118 -20.32 1.56 16.58
C GLN A 118 -21.80 1.15 16.75
N LYS A 119 -22.72 2.02 16.31
CA LYS A 119 -24.15 1.76 16.32
C LYS A 119 -24.50 0.62 15.37
N LEU A 120 -23.98 0.67 14.14
CA LEU A 120 -24.22 -0.35 13.12
C LEU A 120 -23.73 -1.73 13.56
N TYR A 121 -22.55 -1.83 14.18
CA TYR A 121 -22.06 -3.08 14.79
C TYR A 121 -23.07 -3.68 15.76
N THR A 122 -23.57 -2.85 16.68
CA THR A 122 -24.50 -3.26 17.73
C THR A 122 -25.81 -3.76 17.12
N GLU A 123 -26.35 -3.04 16.13
CA GLU A 123 -27.56 -3.42 15.42
C GLU A 123 -27.42 -4.73 14.64
N LEU A 124 -26.32 -4.88 13.88
CA LEU A 124 -26.04 -6.07 13.07
C LEU A 124 -25.82 -7.31 13.94
N VAL A 125 -25.05 -7.21 15.02
CA VAL A 125 -24.85 -8.32 15.95
C VAL A 125 -26.15 -8.72 16.63
N ASN A 126 -26.95 -7.75 17.10
CA ASN A 126 -28.24 -8.04 17.73
C ASN A 126 -29.22 -8.70 16.75
N ARG A 127 -29.23 -8.28 15.48
CA ARG A 127 -30.02 -8.92 14.43
C ARG A 127 -29.52 -10.33 14.14
N GLY A 128 -28.20 -10.48 13.94
CA GLY A 128 -27.60 -11.75 13.58
C GLY A 128 -27.75 -12.82 14.66
N LYS A 129 -27.75 -12.44 15.95
CA LYS A 129 -27.96 -13.36 17.07
C LYS A 129 -29.37 -13.98 17.15
N ARG A 130 -30.34 -13.50 16.38
CA ARG A 130 -31.72 -14.00 16.41
C ARG A 130 -31.84 -15.40 15.83
N SER A 131 -31.16 -15.66 14.71
CA SER A 131 -31.16 -16.95 14.05
C SER A 131 -29.96 -17.08 13.11
N LEU A 132 -29.61 -18.31 12.73
CA LEU A 132 -28.57 -18.55 11.72
C LEU A 132 -28.90 -17.87 10.38
N ILE A 133 -30.18 -17.85 9.98
CA ILE A 133 -30.61 -17.16 8.75
C ILE A 133 -30.38 -15.65 8.87
N ASP A 134 -30.72 -15.05 10.01
CA ASP A 134 -30.47 -13.62 10.25
C ASP A 134 -28.97 -13.31 10.28
N ALA A 135 -28.14 -14.17 10.87
CA ALA A 135 -26.69 -14.02 10.88
C ALA A 135 -26.10 -14.05 9.46
N LEU A 136 -26.57 -14.97 8.61
CA LEU A 136 -26.12 -15.08 7.23
C LEU A 136 -26.61 -13.89 6.37
N LYS A 137 -27.82 -13.38 6.62
CA LYS A 137 -28.33 -12.15 6.00
C LYS A 137 -27.54 -10.93 6.44
N VAL A 138 -27.17 -10.84 7.72
CA VAL A 138 -26.26 -9.80 8.23
C VAL A 138 -24.92 -9.86 7.51
N GLY A 139 -24.37 -11.05 7.28
CA GLY A 139 -23.19 -11.25 6.44
C GLY A 139 -23.35 -10.62 5.06
N ALA A 140 -24.41 -10.99 4.32
CA ALA A 140 -24.67 -10.41 3.01
C ALA A 140 -24.94 -8.88 3.05
N THR A 141 -25.58 -8.37 4.10
CA THR A 141 -25.82 -6.92 4.30
C THR A 141 -24.53 -6.13 4.50
N VAL A 142 -23.56 -6.68 5.23
CA VAL A 142 -22.27 -6.02 5.40
C VAL A 142 -21.53 -5.93 4.06
N GLU A 143 -21.49 -7.02 3.28
CA GLU A 143 -20.85 -7.00 1.96
C GLU A 143 -21.57 -6.10 0.95
N ASP A 144 -22.90 -5.96 1.08
CA ASP A 144 -23.70 -5.05 0.26
C ASP A 144 -23.31 -3.58 0.52
N LEU A 145 -23.20 -3.21 1.81
CA LEU A 145 -22.75 -1.89 2.22
C LEU A 145 -21.31 -1.62 1.78
N ASP A 146 -20.40 -2.56 2.02
CA ASP A 146 -18.98 -2.40 1.70
C ASP A 146 -18.74 -2.22 0.20
N ILE A 147 -19.44 -2.98 -0.66
CA ILE A 147 -19.41 -2.77 -2.11
C ILE A 147 -19.89 -1.35 -2.45
N LYS A 148 -21.02 -0.92 -1.89
CA LYS A 148 -21.57 0.40 -2.17
C LYS A 148 -20.59 1.52 -1.78
N ASP A 149 -20.01 1.45 -0.59
CA ASP A 149 -19.11 2.48 -0.07
C ASP A 149 -17.76 2.48 -0.80
N LEU A 150 -17.24 1.31 -1.21
CA LEU A 150 -16.04 1.19 -2.04
C LEU A 150 -16.24 1.76 -3.45
N GLU A 151 -17.40 1.59 -4.08
CA GLU A 151 -17.70 2.17 -5.41
C GLU A 151 -17.65 3.70 -5.32
N GLU A 152 -18.27 4.23 -4.29
CA GLU A 152 -18.31 5.65 -4.01
C GLU A 152 -16.92 6.20 -3.72
N ALA A 153 -16.15 5.56 -2.85
CA ALA A 153 -14.78 5.98 -2.53
C ALA A 153 -13.85 5.91 -3.76
N LEU A 154 -13.99 4.88 -4.61
CA LEU A 154 -13.25 4.75 -5.87
C LEU A 154 -13.56 5.89 -6.84
N SER A 155 -14.81 6.37 -6.88
CA SER A 155 -15.22 7.49 -7.75
C SER A 155 -14.63 8.83 -7.31
N ARG A 156 -14.29 8.97 -6.02
CA ARG A 156 -13.80 10.22 -5.40
C ARG A 156 -12.29 10.38 -5.36
N THR A 157 -11.52 9.37 -5.75
CA THR A 157 -10.06 9.42 -5.76
C THR A 157 -9.49 9.25 -7.16
N ASN A 158 -8.30 9.81 -7.39
CA ASN A 158 -7.47 9.49 -8.55
C ASN A 158 -6.10 8.92 -8.15
N ARG A 159 -5.89 8.63 -6.87
CA ARG A 159 -4.63 8.06 -6.35
C ARG A 159 -4.50 6.60 -6.81
N PRO A 160 -3.46 6.26 -7.59
CA PRO A 160 -3.32 4.90 -8.11
C PRO A 160 -3.19 3.83 -7.02
N ASP A 161 -2.55 4.15 -5.89
CA ASP A 161 -2.38 3.21 -4.79
C ASP A 161 -3.64 2.99 -3.95
N ILE A 162 -4.44 4.04 -3.73
CA ILE A 162 -5.76 3.92 -3.09
C ILE A 162 -6.70 3.11 -4.00
N LYS A 163 -6.79 3.48 -5.30
CA LYS A 163 -7.61 2.73 -6.27
C LYS A 163 -7.26 1.26 -6.32
N PHE A 164 -5.96 0.95 -6.27
CA PHE A 164 -5.50 -0.42 -6.26
C PHE A 164 -5.99 -1.20 -5.02
N VAL A 165 -5.90 -0.62 -3.82
CA VAL A 165 -6.38 -1.28 -2.60
C VAL A 165 -7.90 -1.45 -2.66
N TYR A 166 -8.66 -0.38 -2.89
CA TYR A 166 -10.13 -0.45 -2.92
C TYR A 166 -10.66 -1.42 -3.98
N SER A 167 -10.04 -1.47 -5.17
CA SER A 167 -10.44 -2.45 -6.20
C SER A 167 -10.20 -3.91 -5.77
N ASN A 168 -9.20 -4.16 -4.91
CA ASN A 168 -8.95 -5.50 -4.37
C ASN A 168 -9.89 -5.86 -3.22
N LEU A 169 -10.18 -4.91 -2.34
CA LEU A 169 -11.20 -5.04 -1.28
C LEU A 169 -12.54 -5.38 -1.91
N MET A 170 -12.99 -4.57 -2.86
CA MET A 170 -14.23 -4.74 -3.62
C MET A 170 -14.39 -6.14 -4.22
N LYS A 171 -13.31 -6.68 -4.77
CA LYS A 171 -13.30 -8.06 -5.31
C LYS A 171 -13.48 -9.10 -4.18
N GLY A 172 -12.83 -8.88 -3.04
CA GLY A 172 -13.05 -9.66 -1.82
C GLY A 172 -14.52 -9.63 -1.40
N SER A 173 -15.10 -8.43 -1.27
CA SER A 173 -16.49 -8.23 -0.84
C SER A 173 -17.49 -8.90 -1.77
N ARG A 174 -17.30 -8.81 -3.10
CA ARG A 174 -18.11 -9.57 -4.07
C ARG A 174 -18.00 -11.09 -3.88
N ASN A 175 -16.83 -11.61 -3.51
CA ASN A 175 -16.66 -13.04 -3.23
C ASN A 175 -17.30 -13.45 -1.90
N HIS A 176 -17.24 -12.59 -0.88
CA HIS A 176 -17.89 -12.80 0.40
C HIS A 176 -19.41 -12.79 0.23
N MET A 177 -19.96 -11.84 -0.54
CA MET A 177 -21.36 -11.80 -0.96
C MET A 177 -21.80 -13.13 -1.57
N ARG A 178 -21.07 -13.63 -2.59
CA ARG A 178 -21.35 -14.95 -3.20
C ARG A 178 -21.32 -16.07 -2.16
N ALA A 179 -20.39 -16.03 -1.20
CA ALA A 179 -20.26 -17.04 -0.17
C ALA A 179 -21.43 -17.04 0.83
N PHE A 180 -21.84 -15.85 1.32
CA PHE A 180 -23.00 -15.72 2.21
C PHE A 180 -24.29 -16.11 1.51
N VAL A 181 -24.56 -15.60 0.30
CA VAL A 181 -25.78 -15.93 -0.45
C VAL A 181 -25.85 -17.41 -0.80
N ARG A 182 -24.74 -18.02 -1.25
CA ARG A 182 -24.70 -19.47 -1.47
C ARG A 182 -25.00 -20.26 -0.19
N THR A 183 -24.54 -19.78 0.95
CA THR A 183 -24.80 -20.43 2.24
C THR A 183 -26.26 -20.25 2.65
N LEU A 184 -26.85 -19.04 2.50
CA LEU A 184 -28.27 -18.79 2.72
C LEU A 184 -29.16 -19.75 1.93
N ARG A 185 -28.86 -19.93 0.64
CA ARG A 185 -29.62 -20.81 -0.26
C ARG A 185 -29.56 -22.27 0.17
N ARG A 186 -28.45 -22.72 0.76
CA ARG A 186 -28.34 -24.07 1.35
C ARG A 186 -29.24 -24.26 2.57
N PHE A 187 -29.56 -23.18 3.28
CA PHE A 187 -30.51 -23.17 4.39
C PHE A 187 -31.94 -22.75 3.96
N GLY A 188 -32.26 -22.81 2.67
CA GLY A 188 -33.61 -22.53 2.16
C GLY A 188 -34.02 -21.06 2.21
N SER A 189 -33.06 -20.14 2.26
CA SER A 189 -33.31 -18.69 2.29
C SER A 189 -32.55 -17.98 1.17
N ASP A 190 -32.84 -16.70 0.94
CA ASP A 190 -32.10 -15.87 -0.01
C ASP A 190 -31.91 -14.45 0.53
N TYR A 191 -31.21 -13.61 -0.23
CA TYR A 191 -30.92 -12.22 0.10
C TYR A 191 -31.40 -11.27 -1.00
N SER A 192 -31.93 -10.12 -0.58
CA SER A 192 -32.27 -8.99 -1.44
C SER A 192 -31.38 -7.80 -1.07
N PRO A 193 -30.70 -7.15 -2.04
CA PRO A 193 -29.80 -6.05 -1.74
C PRO A 193 -30.57 -4.84 -1.22
N HIS A 194 -29.95 -4.14 -0.27
CA HIS A 194 -30.40 -2.90 0.35
C HIS A 194 -29.62 -1.68 -0.17
N TYR A 195 -28.34 -1.82 -0.51
CA TYR A 195 -27.45 -0.72 -0.86
C TYR A 195 -27.09 -0.70 -2.35
N ILE A 196 -26.59 -1.82 -2.89
CA ILE A 196 -26.30 -1.93 -4.32
C ILE A 196 -27.58 -2.17 -5.13
N SER A 197 -27.52 -1.88 -6.42
CA SER A 197 -28.66 -2.12 -7.29
C SER A 197 -28.94 -3.63 -7.45
N ARG A 198 -30.22 -3.99 -7.61
CA ARG A 198 -30.61 -5.38 -7.91
C ARG A 198 -29.95 -5.93 -9.18
N ALA A 199 -29.72 -5.09 -10.19
CA ALA A 199 -29.02 -5.48 -11.41
C ALA A 199 -27.55 -5.84 -11.15
N GLU A 200 -26.88 -5.06 -10.32
CA GLU A 200 -25.50 -5.32 -9.91
C GLU A 200 -25.39 -6.57 -9.05
N PHE A 201 -26.23 -6.70 -8.03
CA PHE A 201 -26.29 -7.89 -7.19
C PHE A 201 -26.45 -9.17 -8.03
N ASN A 202 -27.38 -9.16 -9.00
CA ASN A 202 -27.57 -10.28 -9.90
C ASN A 202 -26.32 -10.58 -10.75
N ARG A 203 -25.61 -9.55 -11.22
CA ARG A 203 -24.35 -9.69 -11.96
C ARG A 203 -23.22 -10.26 -11.10
N ILE A 204 -23.13 -9.86 -9.84
CA ILE A 204 -22.18 -10.44 -8.88
C ILE A 204 -22.44 -11.94 -8.72
N LEU A 205 -23.71 -12.32 -8.52
CA LEU A 205 -24.07 -13.72 -8.29
C LEU A 205 -24.03 -14.59 -9.54
N SER A 206 -24.16 -14.02 -10.74
CA SER A 206 -24.11 -14.77 -12.01
C SER A 206 -22.69 -15.07 -12.48
N THR A 207 -21.68 -14.44 -11.88
CA THR A 207 -20.27 -14.64 -12.23
C THR A 207 -19.56 -15.57 -11.24
N PRO A 208 -18.58 -16.37 -11.71
CA PRO A 208 -17.79 -17.21 -10.82
C PRO A 208 -17.03 -16.41 -9.76
N HIS A 209 -16.57 -17.11 -8.73
CA HIS A 209 -15.67 -16.53 -7.73
C HIS A 209 -14.47 -15.87 -8.41
N GLU A 210 -14.27 -14.58 -8.14
CA GLU A 210 -13.18 -13.81 -8.69
C GLU A 210 -11.90 -14.22 -7.99
N VAL A 211 -11.04 -14.93 -8.70
CA VAL A 211 -9.67 -15.11 -8.22
C VAL A 211 -9.01 -13.73 -8.23
N GLY A 212 -8.36 -13.36 -7.11
CA GLY A 212 -7.35 -12.29 -7.18
C GLY A 212 -6.40 -12.58 -8.32
N PRO A 213 -5.69 -11.57 -8.88
CA PRO A 213 -4.82 -11.79 -10.02
C PRO A 213 -4.09 -13.07 -9.71
N ALA A 214 -4.30 -14.09 -10.56
CA ALA A 214 -3.53 -15.30 -10.41
C ALA A 214 -2.06 -14.82 -10.38
N ARG A 215 -1.13 -15.68 -9.99
CA ARG A 215 0.28 -15.33 -10.14
C ARG A 215 0.66 -14.88 -11.59
N THR A 216 -0.29 -14.91 -12.53
CA THR A 216 -0.36 -14.32 -13.87
C THR A 216 -0.52 -12.79 -13.98
N GLY A 217 -0.85 -12.05 -12.90
CA GLY A 217 -0.95 -10.57 -12.95
C GLY A 217 0.38 -9.84 -12.78
N LEU A 218 1.45 -10.59 -12.51
CA LEU A 218 2.79 -10.08 -12.53
C LEU A 218 3.20 -9.94 -13.98
N ARG A 219 3.31 -8.71 -14.47
CA ARG A 219 3.83 -8.47 -15.81
C ARG A 219 5.35 -8.53 -15.75
N ARG A 220 5.94 -9.38 -16.59
CA ARG A 220 7.37 -9.34 -16.87
C ARG A 220 7.71 -7.98 -17.49
N VAL A 221 8.72 -7.32 -16.93
CA VAL A 221 9.24 -6.04 -17.41
C VAL A 221 10.72 -6.23 -17.66
N GLU A 222 11.16 -5.80 -18.83
CA GLU A 222 12.56 -5.69 -19.18
C GLU A 222 12.99 -4.25 -18.95
N LEU A 223 14.03 -4.07 -18.14
CA LEU A 223 14.60 -2.76 -17.84
C LEU A 223 16.06 -2.76 -18.24
N ARG A 224 16.48 -1.66 -18.87
CA ARG A 224 17.88 -1.35 -19.15
C ARG A 224 18.20 0.04 -18.63
N GLY A 225 19.30 0.17 -17.90
CA GLY A 225 19.65 1.43 -17.28
C GLY A 225 21.00 1.42 -16.59
N GLU A 226 21.37 2.58 -16.06
CA GLU A 226 22.59 2.80 -15.29
C GLU A 226 22.30 2.64 -13.80
N VAL A 227 23.21 1.97 -13.08
CA VAL A 227 23.18 1.83 -11.64
C VAL A 227 23.54 3.15 -10.97
N LEU A 228 22.62 3.70 -10.19
CA LEU A 228 22.84 4.89 -9.38
C LEU A 228 23.39 4.54 -7.99
N ALA A 229 22.85 3.47 -7.39
CA ALA A 229 23.22 3.05 -6.05
C ALA A 229 22.96 1.56 -5.83
N VAL A 230 23.77 0.93 -4.99
CA VAL A 230 23.59 -0.44 -4.53
C VAL A 230 23.68 -0.47 -3.01
N TYR A 231 22.63 -0.92 -2.33
CA TYR A 231 22.60 -0.93 -0.87
C TYR A 231 21.74 -2.08 -0.32
N LYS A 232 21.85 -2.32 1.00
CA LYS A 232 21.02 -3.31 1.70
C LYS A 232 19.88 -2.62 2.45
N ARG A 233 18.66 -3.15 2.33
CA ARG A 233 17.50 -2.71 3.14
C ARG A 233 16.64 -3.89 3.59
N SER A 234 15.82 -3.68 4.61
CA SER A 234 14.83 -4.67 5.02
C SER A 234 13.78 -4.89 3.93
N GLY A 235 13.37 -6.16 3.74
CA GLY A 235 12.33 -6.53 2.79
C GLY A 235 10.97 -5.95 3.16
N LEU A 236 10.13 -5.68 2.16
CA LEU A 236 8.82 -5.05 2.36
C LEU A 236 7.80 -5.97 3.04
N GLY A 237 7.86 -7.29 2.81
CA GLY A 237 6.97 -8.27 3.47
C GLY A 237 7.55 -8.95 4.72
N ARG A 238 8.87 -9.20 4.74
CA ARG A 238 9.60 -9.78 5.89
C ARG A 238 10.74 -8.84 6.25
N THR A 239 10.51 -8.01 7.26
CA THR A 239 11.44 -6.95 7.68
C THR A 239 12.76 -7.48 8.27
N SER A 240 12.76 -8.73 8.75
CA SER A 240 13.95 -9.44 9.24
C SER A 240 14.93 -9.83 8.15
N VAL A 241 14.50 -9.92 6.88
CA VAL A 241 15.37 -10.28 5.76
C VAL A 241 15.96 -9.02 5.15
N LYS A 242 17.29 -8.93 5.08
CA LYS A 242 18.00 -7.88 4.35
C LYS A 242 18.12 -8.25 2.87
N TRP A 243 17.80 -7.30 2.01
CA TRP A 243 17.79 -7.39 0.56
C TRP A 243 18.77 -6.42 -0.03
N TRP A 244 19.52 -6.87 -1.04
CA TRP A 244 20.18 -5.99 -1.98
C TRP A 244 19.16 -5.28 -2.86
N VAL A 245 19.29 -3.96 -2.92
CA VAL A 245 18.48 -3.09 -3.75
C VAL A 245 19.39 -2.23 -4.60
N VAL A 246 19.00 -2.11 -5.87
CA VAL A 246 19.71 -1.34 -6.89
C VAL A 246 18.77 -0.23 -7.34
N GLU A 247 19.22 1.02 -7.25
CA GLU A 247 18.52 2.15 -7.88
C GLU A 247 19.03 2.30 -9.30
N LEU A 248 18.10 2.36 -10.26
CA LEU A 248 18.40 2.45 -11.67
C LEU A 248 17.88 3.75 -12.27
N GLN A 249 18.69 4.35 -13.12
CA GLN A 249 18.25 5.38 -14.06
C GLN A 249 18.01 4.72 -15.42
N THR A 250 16.78 4.83 -15.90
CA THR A 250 16.38 4.38 -17.25
C THR A 250 15.85 5.56 -18.05
N PRO A 251 15.66 5.44 -19.38
CA PRO A 251 14.96 6.44 -20.18
C PRO A 251 13.53 6.73 -19.68
N GLN A 252 12.89 5.74 -19.05
CA GLN A 252 11.51 5.85 -18.54
C GLN A 252 11.43 6.40 -17.10
N GLY A 253 12.58 6.68 -16.48
CA GLY A 253 12.65 7.23 -15.13
C GLY A 253 13.51 6.40 -14.17
N ARG A 254 13.33 6.68 -12.86
CA ARG A 254 14.09 6.03 -11.79
C ARG A 254 13.31 4.89 -11.15
N PHE A 255 13.99 3.77 -10.95
CA PHE A 255 13.38 2.56 -10.42
C PHE A 255 14.23 1.90 -9.34
N SER A 256 13.60 1.37 -8.29
CA SER A 256 14.27 0.58 -7.26
C SER A 256 14.03 -0.91 -7.49
N VAL A 257 15.10 -1.68 -7.70
CA VAL A 257 15.03 -3.12 -8.01
C VAL A 257 15.56 -3.94 -6.85
N PHE A 258 14.70 -4.81 -6.30
CA PHE A 258 15.07 -5.78 -5.28
C PHE A 258 15.72 -7.00 -5.95
N VAL A 259 17.04 -7.09 -5.81
CA VAL A 259 17.87 -8.07 -6.53
C VAL A 259 17.86 -9.41 -5.82
N SER A 260 18.42 -9.50 -4.62
CA SER A 260 18.50 -10.76 -3.87
C SER A 260 18.61 -10.52 -2.36
N PRO A 261 18.14 -11.46 -1.53
CA PRO A 261 18.45 -11.47 -0.11
C PRO A 261 19.95 -11.55 0.12
N SER A 262 20.49 -10.79 1.07
CA SER A 262 21.94 -10.68 1.29
C SER A 262 22.60 -11.96 1.81
N TRP A 263 21.85 -12.85 2.43
CA TRP A 263 22.29 -14.20 2.82
C TRP A 263 22.45 -15.15 1.63
N LEU A 264 21.67 -14.97 0.56
CA LEU A 264 21.79 -15.77 -0.66
C LEU A 264 22.97 -15.31 -1.53
N HIS A 265 23.20 -13.99 -1.57
CA HIS A 265 24.34 -13.40 -2.24
C HIS A 265 25.06 -12.47 -1.25
N PRO A 266 26.07 -12.96 -0.51
CA PRO A 266 26.81 -12.14 0.46
C PRO A 266 27.45 -10.90 -0.17
N ARG A 267 27.81 -10.98 -1.45
CA ARG A 267 28.36 -9.91 -2.28
C ARG A 267 27.65 -9.88 -3.64
N LEU A 268 27.51 -8.68 -4.20
CA LEU A 268 27.07 -8.46 -5.58
C LEU A 268 28.16 -7.65 -6.28
N SER A 269 28.57 -8.09 -7.47
CA SER A 269 29.43 -7.33 -8.38
C SER A 269 28.57 -6.35 -9.19
N LEU A 270 28.13 -5.30 -8.50
CA LEU A 270 27.39 -4.17 -9.05
C LEU A 270 27.88 -2.90 -8.35
N SER A 271 28.21 -1.88 -9.14
CA SER A 271 28.71 -0.60 -8.68
C SER A 271 27.92 0.54 -9.33
N PRO A 272 27.81 1.71 -8.69
CA PRO A 272 27.36 2.93 -9.37
C PRO A 272 28.13 3.17 -10.67
N GLY A 273 27.41 3.51 -11.74
CA GLY A 273 27.96 3.66 -13.09
C GLY A 273 27.88 2.40 -13.97
N ASP A 274 27.61 1.23 -13.40
CA ASP A 274 27.42 0.02 -14.21
C ASP A 274 26.17 0.11 -15.09
N THR A 275 26.27 -0.33 -16.33
CA THR A 275 25.08 -0.51 -17.19
C THR A 275 24.54 -1.92 -16.98
N VAL A 276 23.23 -2.03 -16.70
CA VAL A 276 22.58 -3.33 -16.48
C VAL A 276 21.38 -3.52 -17.39
N GLU A 277 21.11 -4.79 -17.68
CA GLU A 277 19.90 -5.29 -18.30
C GLU A 277 19.26 -6.30 -17.35
N LEU A 278 17.96 -6.19 -17.11
CA LEU A 278 17.27 -7.09 -16.17
C LEU A 278 15.86 -7.42 -16.61
N GLU A 279 15.48 -8.66 -16.33
CA GLU A 279 14.10 -9.13 -16.35
C GLU A 279 13.56 -9.02 -14.92
N ALA A 280 12.39 -8.41 -14.73
CA ALA A 280 11.79 -8.23 -13.42
C ALA A 280 10.27 -8.27 -13.47
N PHE A 281 9.65 -8.23 -12.30
CA PHE A 281 8.22 -8.01 -12.14
C PHE A 281 7.96 -7.00 -11.03
N SER A 282 6.82 -6.31 -11.09
CA SER A 282 6.37 -5.49 -9.96
C SER A 282 5.37 -6.29 -9.12
N PRO A 283 5.70 -6.65 -7.87
CA PRO A 283 4.71 -7.17 -6.94
C PRO A 283 3.54 -6.19 -6.78
N PRO A 284 2.31 -6.67 -6.53
CA PRO A 284 1.15 -5.80 -6.50
C PRO A 284 1.22 -4.64 -5.47
N TYR A 285 2.02 -4.79 -4.41
CA TYR A 285 2.21 -3.78 -3.35
C TYR A 285 3.41 -2.84 -3.56
N PHE A 286 4.18 -3.02 -4.63
CA PHE A 286 5.43 -2.28 -4.86
C PHE A 286 5.22 -0.91 -5.52
N GLY A 287 4.07 -0.69 -6.15
CA GLY A 287 3.78 0.49 -6.97
C GLY A 287 4.42 0.40 -8.36
N SER A 288 4.41 1.51 -9.10
CA SER A 288 4.92 1.56 -10.48
C SER A 288 6.45 1.68 -10.58
N SER A 289 7.14 2.04 -9.49
CA SER A 289 8.57 2.36 -9.53
C SER A 289 9.48 1.34 -8.86
N ARG A 290 8.93 0.22 -8.38
CA ARG A 290 9.72 -0.82 -7.70
C ARG A 290 9.49 -2.18 -8.31
N PHE A 291 10.56 -2.94 -8.43
CA PHE A 291 10.54 -4.24 -9.08
C PHE A 291 11.34 -5.26 -8.29
N VAL A 292 11.13 -6.54 -8.61
CA VAL A 292 11.87 -7.68 -8.09
C VAL A 292 12.55 -8.36 -9.28
N ALA A 293 13.88 -8.47 -9.23
CA ALA A 293 14.65 -9.05 -10.34
C ALA A 293 14.39 -10.55 -10.49
N CYS A 294 14.20 -11.02 -11.71
CA CYS A 294 14.24 -12.41 -12.10
C CYS A 294 15.57 -12.79 -12.72
N LYS A 295 16.15 -11.88 -13.49
CA LYS A 295 17.49 -12.00 -14.06
C LYS A 295 18.12 -10.63 -14.11
N LEU A 296 19.42 -10.54 -13.86
CA LEU A 296 20.19 -9.31 -13.96
C LEU A 296 21.52 -9.62 -14.63
N LYS A 297 21.83 -8.89 -15.70
CA LYS A 297 23.10 -8.91 -16.40
C LYS A 297 23.77 -7.54 -16.25
N ASN A 298 24.96 -7.54 -15.68
CA ASN A 298 25.84 -6.38 -15.68
C ASN A 298 26.58 -6.36 -17.03
N LEU A 299 26.25 -5.39 -17.88
CA LEU A 299 26.85 -5.23 -19.20
C LEU A 299 28.27 -4.64 -19.12
N THR A 300 28.62 -3.97 -18.03
CA THR A 300 29.96 -3.42 -17.79
C THR A 300 30.95 -4.51 -17.37
N SER A 301 30.59 -5.33 -16.38
CA SER A 301 31.49 -6.37 -15.85
C SER A 301 31.30 -7.76 -16.46
N GLY A 302 30.20 -7.98 -17.18
CA GLY A 302 29.79 -9.29 -17.70
C GLY A 302 29.12 -10.21 -16.68
N ALA A 303 28.99 -9.80 -15.42
CA ALA A 303 28.37 -10.62 -14.38
C ALA A 303 26.89 -10.91 -14.68
N VAL A 304 26.46 -12.17 -14.48
CA VAL A 304 25.07 -12.60 -14.68
C VAL A 304 24.53 -13.21 -13.39
N TYR A 305 23.34 -12.78 -13.00
CA TYR A 305 22.59 -13.32 -11.87
C TYR A 305 21.22 -13.80 -12.38
N ASP A 306 20.97 -15.10 -12.25
CA ASP A 306 19.69 -15.72 -12.61
C ASP A 306 18.99 -16.21 -11.34
N PHE A 307 17.80 -15.69 -11.08
CA PHE A 307 17.01 -15.99 -9.90
C PHE A 307 15.81 -16.90 -10.20
N SER A 308 15.63 -17.32 -11.46
CA SER A 308 14.48 -18.10 -11.91
C SER A 308 14.33 -19.45 -11.18
N SER A 309 15.45 -20.11 -10.88
CA SER A 309 15.49 -21.43 -10.22
C SER A 309 14.97 -21.40 -8.77
N TRP A 310 15.23 -20.33 -8.03
CA TRP A 310 14.81 -20.21 -6.62
C TRP A 310 13.57 -19.32 -6.44
N ARG A 311 13.28 -18.42 -7.39
CA ARG A 311 12.05 -17.62 -7.42
C ARG A 311 11.04 -18.30 -8.34
N LYS A 312 10.21 -19.18 -7.76
CA LYS A 312 9.10 -19.86 -8.47
C LYS A 312 8.19 -18.94 -9.30
N VAL A 313 8.10 -17.67 -8.92
CA VAL A 313 7.36 -16.66 -9.68
C VAL A 313 8.03 -16.39 -11.03
N CYS A 314 9.33 -16.20 -11.07
CA CYS A 314 10.09 -15.88 -12.28
C CYS A 314 10.01 -16.99 -13.35
N GLY A 315 9.99 -18.26 -12.95
CA GLY A 315 9.80 -19.38 -13.88
C GLY A 315 8.37 -19.54 -14.42
N ARG A 316 7.42 -18.70 -13.98
CA ARG A 316 6.02 -18.70 -14.42
C ARG A 316 5.63 -17.42 -15.16
N LEU A 317 6.58 -16.49 -15.32
CA LEU A 317 6.45 -15.23 -16.04
C LEU A 317 6.99 -15.32 -17.46
#